data_AF-A0A952S0Z7-F1
#
_entry.id   AF-A0A952S0Z7-F1
#
_cell.length_a   1.000
_cell.length_b   1.000
_cell.length_c   1.000
_cell.angle_alpha   90.00
_cell.angle_beta   90.00
_cell.angle_gamma   90.00
#
_symmetry.space_group_name_H-M   'P 1'
#
loop_
_entity.id
_entity.type
_entity.pdbx_description
1 polymer ?
#
loop_
_entity_poly.entity_id
_entity_poly.type
_entity_poly.pdbx_seq_one_letter_code
_entity_poly.pdbx_strand_id
1 'polypeptide(L)'
;MQPLDPVNDPKVLNAALELATEWGENFRKPIAERMLAQFPELSEAEIAEIEAFVRKAEYRIYEIAEMEMRGEISESDITRLAAEEFPWLEGQHIGRLKNIGMYYARR
;
A
#
# COMPACT_ATOMS: atom_id res chain seq x y z
N MET A 1 18.42 21.85 -6.08
CA MET A 1 17.54 20.66 -6.11
C MET A 1 17.46 20.20 -4.67
N GLN A 2 16.34 20.44 -3.97
CA GLN A 2 16.17 19.88 -2.62
C GLN A 2 16.16 18.35 -2.77
N PRO A 3 16.85 17.59 -1.90
CA PRO A 3 16.70 16.14 -1.90
C PRO A 3 15.21 15.84 -1.72
N LEU A 4 14.66 14.97 -2.57
CA LEU A 4 13.31 14.47 -2.39
C LEU A 4 13.27 13.81 -1.01
N ASP A 5 12.31 14.21 -0.19
CA ASP A 5 12.03 13.57 1.08
C ASP A 5 11.71 12.09 0.80
N PRO A 6 12.57 11.14 1.19
CA PRO A 6 12.43 9.74 0.79
C PRO A 6 11.14 9.11 1.33
N VAL A 7 10.56 9.69 2.39
CA VAL A 7 9.26 9.29 2.96
C VAL A 7 8.12 9.48 1.97
N ASN A 8 8.26 10.39 1.00
CA ASN A 8 7.24 10.72 0.01
C ASN A 8 7.61 10.28 -1.42
N ASP A 9 8.71 9.56 -1.62
CA ASP A 9 9.11 9.06 -2.94
C ASP A 9 8.17 7.92 -3.37
N PRO A 10 7.43 8.05 -4.49
CA PRO A 10 6.54 7.00 -4.98
C PRO A 10 7.23 5.65 -5.14
N LYS A 11 8.50 5.60 -5.53
CA LYS A 11 9.25 4.35 -5.67
C LYS A 11 9.43 3.65 -4.33
N VAL A 12 9.76 4.41 -3.28
CA VAL A 12 9.95 3.88 -1.92
C VAL A 12 8.63 3.42 -1.34
N LEU A 13 7.57 4.21 -1.53
CA LEU A 13 6.22 3.91 -1.05
C LEU A 13 5.64 2.64 -1.69
N ASN A 14 5.74 2.49 -3.02
CA ASN A 14 5.24 1.29 -3.70
C ASN A 14 6.05 0.04 -3.32
N ALA A 15 7.36 0.15 -3.12
CA ALA A 15 8.19 -0.96 -2.64
C ALA A 15 7.80 -1.38 -1.21
N ALA A 16 7.61 -0.42 -0.31
CA ALA A 16 7.16 -0.71 1.05
C ALA A 16 5.78 -1.36 1.08
N LEU A 17 4.85 -0.87 0.25
CA LEU A 17 3.51 -1.44 0.11
C LEU A 17 3.54 -2.86 -0.44
N GLU A 18 4.39 -3.13 -1.43
CA GLU A 18 4.55 -4.49 -1.97
C GLU A 18 4.96 -5.48 -0.88
N LEU A 19 5.96 -5.11 -0.06
CA LEU A 19 6.43 -5.93 1.07
C LEU A 19 5.37 -6.07 2.16
N ALA A 20 4.63 -5.00 2.46
CA ALA A 20 3.59 -5.01 3.49
C ALA A 20 2.40 -5.91 3.11
N THR A 21 2.14 -6.06 1.81
CA THR A 21 1.00 -6.82 1.26
C THR A 21 1.41 -8.21 0.74
N GLU A 22 2.58 -8.72 1.13
CA GLU A 22 3.03 -10.08 0.80
C GLU A 22 2.18 -11.17 1.47
N TRP A 23 1.97 -12.26 0.71
CA TRP A 23 1.32 -13.48 1.17
C TRP A 23 2.34 -14.62 1.28
N GLY A 24 1.97 -15.71 1.96
CA GLY A 24 2.83 -16.88 2.11
C GLY A 24 3.85 -16.70 3.25
N GLU A 25 5.10 -17.07 3.01
CA GLU A 25 6.14 -17.11 4.06
C GLU A 25 6.44 -15.75 4.69
N ASN A 26 6.15 -14.66 3.98
CA ASN A 26 6.37 -13.27 4.44
C ASN A 26 5.11 -12.59 4.97
N PHE A 27 3.99 -13.31 5.05
CA PHE A 27 2.73 -12.75 5.51
C PHE A 27 2.87 -12.15 6.93
N ARG A 28 2.56 -10.85 7.04
CA ARG A 28 2.63 -10.05 8.28
C ARG A 28 4.02 -9.98 8.94
N LYS A 29 5.09 -10.33 8.22
CA LYS A 29 6.45 -10.09 8.73
C LYS A 29 6.80 -8.60 8.66
N PRO A 30 7.60 -8.07 9.60
CA PRO A 30 8.14 -6.71 9.53
C PRO A 30 8.85 -6.47 8.19
N ILE A 31 8.70 -5.28 7.61
CA ILE A 31 9.33 -4.95 6.31
C ILE A 31 10.70 -4.27 6.48
N ALA A 32 11.05 -3.84 7.69
CA ALA A 32 12.23 -3.01 7.98
C ALA A 32 13.54 -3.57 7.41
N GLU A 33 13.90 -4.81 7.73
CA GLU A 33 15.13 -5.44 7.22
C GLU A 33 15.16 -5.51 5.69
N ARG A 34 14.00 -5.77 5.08
CA ARG A 34 13.86 -5.90 3.61
C ARG A 34 13.87 -4.54 2.92
N MET A 35 13.35 -3.50 3.58
CA MET A 35 13.46 -2.12 3.13
C MET A 35 14.91 -1.63 3.21
N LEU A 36 15.62 -1.89 4.31
CA LEU A 36 17.04 -1.54 4.45
C LEU A 36 17.92 -2.25 3.40
N ALA A 37 17.57 -3.48 3.03
CA ALA A 37 18.28 -4.21 1.97
C ALA A 37 18.09 -3.57 0.58
N GLN A 38 16.95 -2.92 0.32
CA GLN A 38 16.64 -2.28 -0.96
C GLN A 38 17.02 -0.79 -1.02
N PHE A 39 16.90 -0.10 0.10
CA PHE A 39 17.17 1.33 0.28
C PHE A 39 18.09 1.53 1.50
N PRO A 40 19.40 1.22 1.37
CA PRO A 40 20.34 1.28 2.48
C PRO A 40 20.58 2.69 3.04
N GLU A 41 20.15 3.72 2.31
CA GLU A 41 20.19 5.11 2.72
C GLU A 41 19.11 5.49 3.74
N LEU A 42 18.05 4.69 3.88
CA LEU A 42 16.98 4.95 4.84
C LEU A 42 17.39 4.56 6.25
N SER A 43 16.95 5.35 7.21
CA SER A 43 16.97 4.98 8.63
C SER A 43 15.77 4.11 9.00
N GLU A 44 15.88 3.36 10.10
CA GLU A 44 14.76 2.60 10.65
C GLU A 44 13.56 3.49 10.99
N ALA A 45 13.80 4.75 11.41
CA ALA A 45 12.75 5.70 11.72
C ALA A 45 11.96 6.11 10.47
N GLU A 46 12.66 6.41 9.37
CA GLU A 46 12.02 6.70 8.07
C GLU A 46 11.24 5.49 7.57
N ILE A 47 11.79 4.27 7.70
CA ILE A 47 11.07 3.06 7.29
C ILE A 47 9.82 2.82 8.13
N ALA A 48 9.86 3.09 9.43
CA ALA A 48 8.69 2.98 10.30
C ALA A 48 7.60 4.00 9.91
N GLU A 49 7.99 5.21 9.53
CA GLU A 49 7.06 6.24 9.02
C GLU A 49 6.44 5.83 7.70
N ILE A 50 7.25 5.34 6.76
CA ILE A 50 6.82 4.79 5.47
C ILE A 50 5.86 3.62 5.67
N GLU A 51 6.20 2.66 6.55
CA GLU A 51 5.34 1.50 6.84
C GLU A 51 3.99 1.96 7.39
N ALA A 52 3.98 2.89 8.34
CA ALA A 52 2.75 3.44 8.88
C ALA A 52 1.91 4.16 7.81
N PHE A 53 2.55 4.86 6.88
CA PHE A 53 1.90 5.55 5.78
C PHE A 53 1.24 4.57 4.79
N VAL A 54 2.00 3.57 4.31
CA VAL A 54 1.47 2.59 3.33
C VAL A 54 0.39 1.70 3.93
N ARG A 55 0.47 1.36 5.24
CA ARG A 55 -0.60 0.63 5.94
C ARG A 55 -1.90 1.42 5.99
N LYS A 56 -1.85 2.74 6.17
CA LYS A 56 -3.07 3.57 6.12
C LYS A 56 -3.73 3.50 4.74
N ALA A 57 -2.94 3.57 3.66
CA ALA A 57 -3.46 3.43 2.30
C ALA A 57 -4.03 2.02 2.04
N GLU A 58 -3.36 0.98 2.52
CA GLU A 58 -3.84 -0.40 2.49
C GLU A 58 -5.22 -0.52 3.16
N TYR A 59 -5.33 -0.13 4.44
CA TYR A 59 -6.59 -0.21 5.18
C TYR A 59 -7.70 0.58 4.48
N ARG A 60 -7.38 1.78 3.99
CA ARG A 60 -8.35 2.61 3.29
C ARG A 60 -8.88 1.95 2.02
N ILE A 61 -8.02 1.30 1.24
CA ILE A 61 -8.44 0.59 0.03
C ILE A 61 -9.27 -0.65 0.37
N TYR A 62 -9.02 -1.31 1.51
CA TYR A 62 -9.89 -2.38 2.00
C TYR A 62 -11.27 -1.86 2.40
N GLU A 63 -11.35 -0.72 3.08
CA GLU A 63 -12.63 -0.07 3.37
C GLU A 63 -13.42 0.28 2.09
N ILE A 64 -12.72 0.77 1.05
CA ILE A 64 -13.33 1.04 -0.26
C ILE A 64 -13.86 -0.27 -0.87
N ALA A 65 -13.13 -1.38 -0.76
CA ALA A 65 -13.62 -2.68 -1.21
C ALA A 65 -14.85 -3.17 -0.41
N GLU A 66 -14.94 -2.86 0.88
CA GLU A 66 -16.14 -3.15 1.67
C GLU A 66 -17.36 -2.30 1.24
N MET A 67 -17.15 -1.06 0.78
CA MET A 67 -18.22 -0.23 0.19
C MET A 67 -18.83 -0.92 -1.04
N GLU A 68 -18.00 -1.57 -1.88
CA GLU A 68 -18.47 -2.37 -3.01
C GLU A 68 -19.35 -3.54 -2.55
N MET A 69 -18.91 -4.28 -1.53
CA MET A 69 -19.68 -5.40 -0.97
C MET A 69 -21.03 -4.96 -0.37
N ARG A 70 -21.12 -3.73 0.15
CA ARG A 70 -22.38 -3.13 0.61
C ARG A 70 -23.25 -2.59 -0.53
N GLY A 71 -22.78 -2.62 -1.77
CA GLY A 71 -23.47 -2.09 -2.94
C GLY A 71 -23.49 -0.56 -3.03
N GLU A 72 -22.61 0.13 -2.31
CA GLU A 72 -22.51 1.60 -2.31
C GLU A 72 -21.78 2.12 -3.54
N ILE A 73 -20.85 1.33 -4.07
CA ILE A 73 -20.05 1.64 -5.25
C ILE A 73 -19.91 0.41 -6.14
N SER A 74 -19.47 0.59 -7.38
CA SER A 74 -19.11 -0.52 -8.26
C SER A 74 -17.67 -0.98 -8.02
N GLU A 75 -17.33 -2.19 -8.48
CA GLU A 75 -15.94 -2.67 -8.48
C GLU A 75 -14.99 -1.74 -9.27
N SER A 76 -15.49 -1.09 -10.32
CA SER A 76 -14.70 -0.14 -11.12
C SER A 76 -14.37 1.15 -10.34
N ASP A 77 -15.21 1.53 -9.37
CA ASP A 77 -14.96 2.69 -8.52
C ASP A 77 -13.81 2.46 -7.55
N ILE A 78 -13.54 1.22 -7.13
CA ILE A 78 -12.41 0.92 -6.22
C ILE A 78 -11.10 1.41 -6.81
N THR A 79 -10.86 1.10 -8.09
CA THR A 79 -9.61 1.46 -8.77
C THR A 79 -9.51 2.98 -8.94
N ARG A 80 -10.60 3.62 -9.33
CA ARG A 80 -10.68 5.06 -9.55
C ARG A 80 -10.46 5.84 -8.24
N LEU A 81 -11.21 5.50 -7.18
CA LEU A 81 -11.10 6.13 -5.87
C LEU A 81 -9.71 5.95 -5.26
N ALA A 82 -9.11 4.76 -5.37
CA ALA A 82 -7.74 4.52 -4.91
C ALA A 82 -6.72 5.39 -5.64
N ALA A 83 -6.83 5.54 -6.97
CA ALA A 83 -5.93 6.38 -7.76
C ALA A 83 -6.12 7.89 -7.48
N GLU A 84 -7.35 8.32 -7.20
CA GLU A 84 -7.67 9.71 -6.81
C GLU A 84 -7.15 10.04 -5.40
N GLU A 85 -7.34 9.14 -4.43
CA GLU A 85 -6.95 9.35 -3.02
C GLU A 85 -5.45 9.14 -2.79
N PHE A 86 -4.81 8.26 -3.56
CA PHE A 86 -3.38 7.93 -3.46
C PHE A 86 -2.67 8.02 -4.81
N PRO A 87 -2.36 9.24 -5.31
CA PRO A 87 -1.75 9.44 -6.64
C PRO A 87 -0.35 8.84 -6.82
N TRP A 88 0.30 8.46 -5.73
CA TRP A 88 1.61 7.80 -5.75
C TRP A 88 1.51 6.30 -6.05
N LEU A 89 0.33 5.67 -5.93
CA LEU A 89 0.16 4.24 -6.18
C LEU A 89 0.28 3.92 -7.68
N GLU A 90 1.08 2.92 -8.00
CA GLU A 90 1.07 2.37 -9.36
C GLU A 90 -0.12 1.43 -9.56
N GLY A 91 -0.64 1.37 -10.79
CA GLY A 91 -1.85 0.60 -11.11
C GLY A 91 -1.77 -0.88 -10.73
N GLN A 92 -0.58 -1.49 -10.77
CA GLN A 92 -0.37 -2.87 -10.34
C GLN A 92 -0.63 -3.07 -8.84
N HIS A 93 -0.23 -2.11 -8.00
CA HIS A 93 -0.43 -2.18 -6.56
C HIS A 93 -1.89 -1.90 -6.19
N ILE A 94 -2.56 -0.99 -6.91
CA ILE A 94 -4.01 -0.79 -6.78
C ILE A 94 -4.75 -2.09 -7.09
N GLY A 95 -4.42 -2.77 -8.20
CA GLY A 95 -5.04 -4.04 -8.57
C GLY A 95 -4.83 -5.13 -7.52
N ARG A 96 -3.62 -5.22 -6.95
CA ARG A 96 -3.30 -6.14 -5.86
C ARG A 96 -4.12 -5.86 -4.60
N LEU A 97 -4.12 -4.61 -4.13
CA LEU A 97 -4.85 -4.19 -2.94
C LEU A 97 -6.36 -4.37 -3.10
N LYS A 98 -6.91 -4.02 -4.26
CA LYS A 98 -8.30 -4.29 -4.61
C LYS A 98 -8.63 -5.78 -4.44
N ASN A 99 -7.84 -6.67 -5.02
CA ASN A 99 -8.09 -8.11 -4.94
C ASN A 99 -8.02 -8.63 -3.49
N ILE A 100 -7.07 -8.13 -2.70
CA ILE A 100 -6.95 -8.49 -1.27
C ILE A 100 -8.14 -7.96 -0.47
N GLY A 101 -8.50 -6.69 -0.66
CA GLY A 101 -9.64 -6.06 0.02
C GLY A 101 -10.95 -6.80 -0.29
N MET A 102 -11.18 -7.14 -1.56
CA MET A 102 -12.35 -7.92 -1.97
C MET A 102 -12.34 -9.35 -1.41
N TYR A 103 -11.16 -9.98 -1.28
CA TYR A 103 -11.04 -11.28 -0.60
C TYR A 103 -11.45 -11.18 0.87
N TYR A 104 -11.01 -10.14 1.58
CA TYR A 104 -11.37 -9.94 2.99
C TYR A 104 -12.84 -9.54 3.17
N ALA A 105 -13.38 -8.67 2.32
CA ALA A 105 -14.77 -8.21 2.40
C ALA A 105 -15.80 -9.34 2.16
N ARG A 106 -15.40 -10.40 1.45
CA ARG A 106 -16.26 -11.54 1.10
C ARG A 106 -16.08 -12.76 2.01
N ARG A 107 -15.17 -12.68 2.97
CA ARG A 107 -14.87 -13.76 3.91
C ARG A 107 -15.67 -13.60 5.20
#